data_AF-A0A5H9M9Y3-F1
#
_entry.id   AF-A0A5H9M9Y3-F1
#
_cell.length_a   1.000
_cell.length_b   1.000
_cell.length_c   1.000
_cell.angle_alpha   90.00
_cell.angle_beta   90.00
_cell.angle_gamma   90.00
#
_symmetry.space_group_name_H-M   'P 1'
#
loop_
_entity.id
_entity.type
_entity.pdbx_description
1 polymer ?
#
loop_
_entity_poly.entity_id
_entity_poly.type
_entity_poly.pdbx_seq_one_letter_code
_entity_poly.pdbx_strand_id
1 'polypeptide(L)'
;MSLSRLLIKDFRNIENADLALSPGFNFLVGANGSGKTSVLEAIYTLGHGRAFRSLQPGRVIRHEQEAFVLHGRLQGEERETSIGLTKDKQGDSKVRIDGTDGHKIAELAHLMPMQLITPEGFTLLNGGPKYRRAFLDWGCFHNEAGFFTAWSNLKRLLKQRNAALRQVSRYEQLRPWDKELIPLAEQISTWRAEYSSAIAQDMADTCQQFLPEFSLTFSFQRGWEKETDYADVLERSFERDRMLTYTAHGPHKADFRIRADGAPVEDTLSRGQLKLLMCALRLAQGEFLTRESGRRCLYLIDDFASELDDARRGLLASRLKTTQSQVFVSAISAEHVIDMSDENSKMFTVEKGKITD
;
A
#
# COMPACT_ATOMS: atom_id res chain seq x y z
N MET A 1 -10.99 -13.79 -3.61
CA MET A 1 -10.01 -14.53 -2.80
C MET A 1 -10.02 -13.96 -1.39
N SER A 2 -10.08 -14.81 -0.36
CA SER A 2 -9.96 -14.44 1.06
C SER A 2 -8.90 -15.28 1.75
N LEU A 3 -8.22 -14.75 2.75
CA LEU A 3 -7.28 -15.47 3.61
C LEU A 3 -8.07 -16.32 4.61
N SER A 4 -8.19 -17.63 4.37
CA SER A 4 -8.96 -18.55 5.22
C SER A 4 -8.20 -19.01 6.46
N ARG A 5 -6.86 -19.04 6.38
CA ARG A 5 -6.00 -19.43 7.51
C ARG A 5 -4.70 -18.64 7.51
N LEU A 6 -4.23 -18.27 8.70
CA LEU A 6 -2.93 -17.62 8.92
C LEU A 6 -2.14 -18.37 9.99
N LEU A 7 -0.93 -18.81 9.62
CA LEU A 7 0.07 -19.36 10.51
C LEU A 7 1.18 -18.33 10.70
N ILE A 8 1.52 -18.04 11.95
CA ILE A 8 2.58 -17.12 12.33
C ILE A 8 3.57 -17.88 13.20
N LYS A 9 4.86 -17.75 12.90
CA LYS A 9 5.94 -18.24 13.75
C LYS A 9 7.05 -17.20 13.89
N ASP A 10 7.44 -16.94 15.13
CA ASP A 10 8.55 -16.06 15.52
C ASP A 10 8.50 -14.64 14.92
N PHE A 11 7.30 -14.05 14.89
CA PHE A 11 7.05 -12.72 14.32
C PHE A 11 6.69 -11.72 15.43
N ARG A 12 7.48 -10.66 15.59
CA ARG A 12 7.33 -9.64 16.64
C ARG A 12 7.26 -10.29 18.02
N ASN A 13 6.14 -10.11 18.72
CA ASN A 13 5.88 -10.70 20.04
C ASN A 13 5.10 -12.02 19.95
N ILE A 14 4.81 -12.53 18.74
CA ILE A 14 4.06 -13.75 18.52
C ILE A 14 5.06 -14.89 18.31
N GLU A 15 5.03 -15.88 19.21
CA GLU A 15 5.85 -17.08 19.09
C GLU A 15 5.27 -18.05 18.07
N ASN A 16 4.01 -18.46 18.26
CA ASN A 16 3.26 -19.28 17.32
C ASN A 16 1.78 -18.85 17.36
N ALA A 17 1.13 -18.80 16.20
CA ALA A 17 -0.32 -18.63 16.10
C ALA A 17 -0.86 -19.38 14.88
N ASP A 18 -2.08 -19.90 15.02
CA ASP A 18 -2.81 -20.61 13.98
C ASP A 18 -4.27 -20.15 13.99
N LEU A 19 -4.59 -19.28 13.04
CA LEU A 19 -5.85 -18.57 13.00
C LEU A 19 -6.68 -19.06 11.82
N ALA A 20 -7.82 -19.68 12.09
CA ALA A 20 -8.88 -19.89 11.11
C ALA A 20 -9.72 -18.61 11.02
N LEU A 21 -9.77 -17.99 9.85
CA LEU A 21 -10.25 -16.62 9.65
C LEU A 21 -11.62 -16.62 8.94
N SER A 22 -12.44 -15.63 9.25
CA SER A 22 -13.69 -15.37 8.54
C SER A 22 -13.42 -14.74 7.18
N PRO A 23 -14.19 -15.07 6.12
CA PRO A 23 -14.13 -14.34 4.84
C PRO A 23 -14.64 -12.89 4.92
N GLY A 24 -15.32 -12.51 6.01
CA GLY A 24 -15.81 -11.15 6.28
C GLY A 24 -14.92 -10.41 7.28
N PHE A 25 -15.51 -9.94 8.38
CA PHE A 25 -14.80 -9.18 9.41
C PHE A 25 -14.08 -10.09 10.41
N ASN A 26 -12.86 -9.71 10.75
CA ASN A 26 -12.00 -10.36 11.74
C ASN A 26 -11.53 -9.29 12.72
N PHE A 27 -12.05 -9.32 13.95
CA PHE A 27 -11.74 -8.35 15.00
C PHE A 27 -10.63 -8.89 15.90
N LEU A 28 -9.58 -8.09 16.10
CA LEU A 28 -8.49 -8.37 17.02
C LEU A 28 -8.66 -7.43 18.23
N VAL A 29 -9.05 -7.96 19.38
CA VAL A 29 -9.34 -7.16 20.59
C VAL A 29 -8.35 -7.44 21.71
N GLY A 30 -7.97 -6.42 22.46
CA GLY A 30 -7.06 -6.55 23.60
C GLY A 30 -6.34 -5.26 23.94
N ALA A 31 -5.67 -5.23 25.09
CA ALA A 31 -4.99 -4.04 25.59
C ALA A 31 -3.89 -3.51 24.64
N ASN A 32 -3.48 -2.25 24.83
CA ASN A 32 -2.35 -1.68 24.09
C ASN A 32 -1.07 -2.49 24.32
N GLY A 33 -0.33 -2.74 23.25
CA GLY A 33 0.88 -3.58 23.29
C GLY A 33 0.63 -5.08 23.37
N SER A 34 -0.63 -5.56 23.30
CA SER A 34 -0.91 -7.00 23.41
C SER A 34 -0.46 -7.82 22.19
N GLY A 35 -0.32 -7.21 21.01
CA GLY A 35 0.07 -7.89 19.77
C GLY A 35 -0.92 -7.77 18.62
N LYS A 36 -2.03 -7.04 18.76
CA LYS A 36 -3.05 -6.86 17.70
C LYS A 36 -2.44 -6.41 16.38
N THR A 37 -1.68 -5.30 16.42
CA THR A 37 -0.97 -4.79 15.25
C THR A 37 0.06 -5.78 14.71
N SER A 38 0.66 -6.64 15.55
CA SER A 38 1.60 -7.66 15.08
C SER A 38 0.91 -8.69 14.19
N VAL A 39 -0.36 -9.04 14.45
CA VAL A 39 -1.15 -9.91 13.57
C VAL A 39 -1.46 -9.22 12.25
N LEU A 40 -1.93 -7.95 12.27
CA LEU A 40 -2.16 -7.17 11.06
C LEU A 40 -0.88 -7.01 10.24
N GLU A 41 0.25 -6.76 10.91
CA GLU A 41 1.56 -6.62 10.29
C GLU A 41 2.08 -7.95 9.72
N ALA A 42 1.73 -9.09 10.31
CA ALA A 42 2.00 -10.41 9.74
C ALA A 42 1.23 -10.59 8.41
N ILE A 43 -0.08 -10.28 8.38
CA ILE A 43 -0.89 -10.36 7.16
C ILE A 43 -0.32 -9.44 6.07
N TYR A 44 -0.03 -8.19 6.42
CA TYR A 44 0.56 -7.23 5.49
C TYR A 44 1.92 -7.71 4.97
N THR A 45 2.77 -8.22 5.86
CA THR A 45 4.11 -8.72 5.51
C THR A 45 4.03 -9.94 4.60
N LEU A 46 3.07 -10.83 4.82
CA LEU A 46 2.85 -12.01 3.97
C LEU A 46 2.57 -11.61 2.51
N GLY A 47 1.78 -10.57 2.26
CA GLY A 47 1.53 -10.12 0.88
C GLY A 47 2.52 -9.08 0.34
N HIS A 48 3.19 -8.29 1.17
CA HIS A 48 4.09 -7.19 0.73
C HIS A 48 5.59 -7.48 0.92
N GLY A 49 5.96 -8.57 1.58
CA GLY A 49 7.36 -8.93 1.90
C GLY A 49 8.05 -8.02 2.91
N ARG A 50 7.32 -7.07 3.49
CA ARG A 50 7.83 -6.11 4.48
C ARG A 50 6.73 -5.70 5.46
N ALA A 51 7.14 -5.43 6.69
CA ALA A 51 6.29 -4.85 7.72
C ALA A 51 6.01 -3.36 7.44
N PHE A 52 4.84 -2.87 7.85
CA PHE A 52 4.45 -1.48 7.63
C PHE A 52 5.00 -0.51 8.68
N ARG A 53 5.33 -0.96 9.90
CA ARG A 53 5.94 -0.09 10.94
C ARG A 53 7.47 -0.04 10.86
N SER A 54 8.12 -1.10 10.41
CA SER A 54 9.58 -1.15 10.32
C SER A 54 10.09 -1.88 9.08
N LEU A 55 11.05 -1.28 8.40
CA LEU A 55 11.74 -1.89 7.26
C LEU A 55 12.93 -2.76 7.67
N GLN A 56 13.35 -2.75 8.95
CA GLN A 56 14.50 -3.50 9.43
C GLN A 56 14.08 -4.94 9.80
N PRO A 57 14.59 -5.99 9.12
CA PRO A 57 14.18 -7.37 9.38
C PRO A 57 14.35 -7.80 10.85
N GLY A 58 15.49 -7.46 11.47
CA GLY A 58 15.77 -7.79 12.87
C GLY A 58 14.82 -7.18 13.90
N ARG A 59 14.04 -6.15 13.55
CA ARG A 59 12.99 -5.59 14.44
C ARG A 59 11.65 -6.33 14.31
N VAL A 60 11.50 -7.13 13.26
CA VAL A 60 10.27 -7.85 12.93
C VAL A 60 10.36 -9.30 13.38
N ILE A 61 11.56 -9.89 13.37
CA ILE A 61 11.82 -11.22 13.92
C ILE A 61 11.72 -11.17 15.45
N ARG A 62 11.15 -12.22 16.06
CA ARG A 62 11.09 -12.36 17.52
C ARG A 62 12.50 -12.36 18.13
N HIS A 63 12.62 -11.82 19.34
CA HIS A 63 13.91 -11.74 20.03
C HIS A 63 14.60 -13.12 20.09
N GLU A 64 15.92 -13.13 19.88
CA GLU A 64 16.78 -14.33 19.85
C GLU A 64 16.46 -15.38 18.76
N GLN A 65 15.56 -15.10 17.82
CA GLN A 65 15.27 -16.01 16.70
C GLN A 65 16.01 -15.61 15.43
N GLU A 66 16.33 -16.57 14.56
CA GLU A 66 17.10 -16.32 13.33
C GLU A 66 16.23 -15.87 12.15
N ALA A 67 14.95 -16.26 12.16
CA ALA A 67 14.00 -15.95 11.10
C ALA A 67 12.57 -15.95 11.64
N PHE A 68 11.65 -15.36 10.88
CA PHE A 68 10.22 -15.59 11.06
C PHE A 68 9.66 -16.42 9.89
N VAL A 69 8.55 -17.10 10.12
CA VAL A 69 7.79 -17.80 9.08
C VAL A 69 6.33 -17.36 9.14
N LEU A 70 5.81 -16.92 8.00
CA LEU A 70 4.40 -16.62 7.79
C LEU A 70 3.86 -17.55 6.71
N HIS A 71 2.70 -18.15 6.95
CA HIS A 71 2.03 -18.97 5.95
C HIS A 71 0.53 -18.67 5.93
N GLY A 72 -0.03 -18.55 4.74
CA GLY A 72 -1.44 -18.28 4.52
C GLY A 72 -2.09 -19.32 3.62
N ARG A 73 -3.39 -19.50 3.77
CA ARG A 73 -4.23 -20.19 2.79
C ARG A 73 -5.22 -19.19 2.22
N LEU A 74 -5.21 -19.04 0.90
CA LEU A 74 -6.13 -18.17 0.19
C LEU A 74 -7.23 -19.02 -0.44
N GLN A 75 -8.47 -18.78 -0.03
CA GLN A 75 -9.65 -19.36 -0.64
C GLN A 75 -10.02 -18.57 -1.90
N GLY A 76 -9.80 -19.16 -3.08
CA GLY A 76 -10.33 -18.68 -4.36
C GLY A 76 -11.72 -19.23 -4.67
N GLU A 77 -12.27 -18.86 -5.82
CA GLU A 77 -13.56 -19.38 -6.31
C GLU A 77 -13.44 -20.87 -6.68
N GLU A 78 -12.37 -21.24 -7.40
CA GLU A 78 -12.18 -22.62 -7.89
C GLU A 78 -11.25 -23.46 -7.02
N ARG A 79 -10.24 -22.85 -6.39
CA ARG A 79 -9.22 -23.58 -5.62
C ARG A 79 -8.66 -22.79 -4.44
N GLU A 80 -8.17 -23.53 -3.45
CA GLU A 80 -7.30 -22.99 -2.40
C GLU A 80 -5.87 -22.82 -2.94
N THR A 81 -5.21 -21.73 -2.55
CA THR A 81 -3.80 -21.44 -2.85
C THR A 81 -3.03 -21.32 -1.54
N SER A 82 -1.95 -22.09 -1.38
CA SER A 82 -1.05 -21.98 -0.23
C SER A 82 0.04 -20.95 -0.52
N ILE A 83 0.32 -20.04 0.42
CA ILE A 83 1.39 -19.05 0.30
C ILE A 83 2.25 -19.02 1.55
N GLY A 84 3.54 -18.75 1.39
CA GLY A 84 4.49 -18.69 2.48
C GLY A 84 5.58 -17.65 2.27
N LEU A 85 5.99 -17.01 3.35
CA LEU A 85 7.10 -16.07 3.41
C LEU A 85 7.96 -16.40 4.63
N THR A 86 9.22 -16.72 4.39
CA THR A 86 10.26 -16.79 5.43
C THR A 86 11.24 -15.65 5.21
N LYS A 87 11.65 -14.99 6.28
CA LYS A 87 12.68 -13.94 6.23
C LYS A 87 13.65 -14.07 7.39
N ASP A 88 14.94 -14.05 7.09
CA ASP A 88 16.00 -14.15 8.08
C ASP A 88 16.54 -12.77 8.51
N LYS A 89 17.46 -12.79 9.48
CA LYS A 89 18.15 -11.60 10.00
C LYS A 89 18.97 -10.86 8.94
N GLN A 90 19.49 -11.56 7.93
CA GLN A 90 20.23 -10.96 6.81
C GLN A 90 19.28 -10.20 5.86
N GLY A 91 17.98 -10.53 5.91
CA GLY A 91 16.93 -9.92 5.12
C GLY A 91 16.57 -10.72 3.87
N ASP A 92 17.18 -11.88 3.68
CA ASP A 92 16.88 -12.78 2.58
C ASP A 92 15.47 -13.34 2.77
N SER A 93 14.71 -13.33 1.67
CA SER A 93 13.30 -13.72 1.68
C SER A 93 13.11 -14.97 0.83
N LYS A 94 12.53 -16.01 1.42
CA LYS A 94 12.09 -17.21 0.70
C LYS A 94 10.58 -17.17 0.57
N VAL A 95 10.11 -17.13 -0.66
CA VAL A 95 8.68 -17.13 -0.99
C VAL A 95 8.30 -18.51 -1.54
N ARG A 96 7.19 -19.02 -1.03
CA ARG A 96 6.59 -20.28 -1.46
C ARG A 96 5.15 -20.05 -1.90
N ILE A 97 4.73 -20.63 -3.02
CA ILE A 97 3.35 -20.64 -3.50
C ILE A 97 3.03 -22.07 -3.92
N ASP A 98 1.90 -22.62 -3.45
CA ASP A 98 1.47 -24.01 -3.72
C ASP A 98 2.56 -25.08 -3.50
N GLY A 99 3.40 -24.85 -2.49
CA GLY A 99 4.48 -25.77 -2.12
C GLY A 99 5.79 -25.58 -2.89
N THR A 100 5.83 -24.77 -3.96
CA THR A 100 7.04 -24.51 -4.75
C THR A 100 7.79 -23.27 -4.27
N ASP A 101 9.12 -23.36 -4.24
CA ASP A 101 10.01 -22.25 -3.86
C ASP A 101 10.45 -21.42 -5.07
N GLY A 102 11.03 -20.23 -4.83
CA GLY A 102 11.66 -19.40 -5.87
C GLY A 102 10.77 -18.29 -6.44
N HIS A 103 9.57 -18.12 -5.89
CA HIS A 103 8.65 -17.05 -6.26
C HIS A 103 9.14 -15.68 -5.79
N LYS A 104 8.61 -14.62 -6.39
CA LYS A 104 8.89 -13.24 -6.04
C LYS A 104 7.83 -12.70 -5.09
N ILE A 105 8.21 -11.75 -4.23
CA ILE A 105 7.27 -11.00 -3.38
C ILE A 105 6.17 -10.31 -4.21
N ALA A 106 6.48 -9.89 -5.44
CA ALA A 106 5.50 -9.29 -6.33
C ALA A 106 4.33 -10.25 -6.67
N GLU A 107 4.56 -11.56 -6.71
CA GLU A 107 3.51 -12.56 -6.92
C GLU A 107 2.58 -12.64 -5.70
N LEU A 108 3.13 -12.61 -4.48
CA LEU A 108 2.33 -12.52 -3.25
C LEU A 108 1.47 -11.26 -3.22
N ALA A 109 2.04 -10.12 -3.62
CA ALA A 109 1.30 -8.86 -3.68
C ALA A 109 0.15 -8.92 -4.71
N HIS A 110 0.34 -9.61 -5.84
CA HIS A 110 -0.76 -9.88 -6.78
C HIS A 110 -1.82 -10.81 -6.20
N LEU A 111 -1.46 -11.82 -5.41
CA LEU A 111 -2.44 -12.72 -4.79
C LEU A 111 -3.23 -12.05 -3.67
N MET A 112 -2.63 -11.09 -2.97
CA MET A 112 -3.22 -10.40 -1.82
C MET A 112 -3.23 -8.87 -2.00
N PRO A 113 -4.09 -8.31 -2.87
CA PRO A 113 -4.28 -6.87 -2.92
C PRO A 113 -4.83 -6.40 -1.58
N MET A 114 -4.11 -5.52 -0.88
CA MET A 114 -4.49 -5.04 0.45
C MET A 114 -4.48 -3.52 0.55
N GLN A 115 -5.42 -2.97 1.31
CA GLN A 115 -5.42 -1.59 1.77
C GLN A 115 -5.12 -1.56 3.26
N LEU A 116 -4.22 -0.65 3.65
CA LEU A 116 -3.81 -0.44 5.03
C LEU A 116 -4.31 0.94 5.49
N ILE A 117 -5.05 0.95 6.59
CA ILE A 117 -5.59 2.14 7.24
C ILE A 117 -5.05 2.14 8.67
N THR A 118 -4.14 3.08 8.97
CA THR A 118 -3.56 3.27 10.30
C THR A 118 -3.67 4.74 10.72
N PRO A 119 -3.46 5.07 12.01
CA PRO A 119 -3.51 6.45 12.49
C PRO A 119 -2.45 7.34 11.82
N GLU A 120 -1.30 6.80 11.41
CA GLU A 120 -0.24 7.50 10.67
C GLU A 120 -0.46 7.52 9.15
N GLY A 121 -1.53 6.89 8.66
CA GLY A 121 -1.82 6.78 7.23
C GLY A 121 -1.97 8.13 6.52
N PHE A 122 -2.32 9.21 7.24
CA PHE A 122 -2.42 10.57 6.70
C PHE A 122 -1.07 11.13 6.19
N THR A 123 0.05 10.44 6.44
CA THR A 123 1.32 10.64 5.73
C THR A 123 1.20 10.53 4.21
N LEU A 124 0.17 9.83 3.71
CA LEU A 124 -0.25 9.90 2.31
C LEU A 124 -0.44 11.35 1.85
N LEU A 125 -1.04 12.19 2.69
CA LEU A 125 -1.46 13.55 2.35
C LEU A 125 -0.34 14.55 2.66
N ASN A 126 0.22 14.52 3.87
CA ASN A 126 1.18 15.52 4.34
C ASN A 126 2.66 15.07 4.28
N GLY A 127 2.96 13.82 3.92
CA GLY A 127 4.33 13.29 3.82
C GLY A 127 5.02 13.64 2.51
N GLY A 128 4.34 14.38 1.63
CA GLY A 128 4.84 14.85 0.34
C GLY A 128 4.71 13.84 -0.81
N PRO A 129 5.21 14.21 -2.01
CA PRO A 129 4.91 13.51 -3.27
C PRO A 129 5.27 12.03 -3.31
N LYS A 130 6.23 11.58 -2.48
CA LYS A 130 6.64 10.17 -2.41
C LYS A 130 5.48 9.26 -2.03
N TYR A 131 4.67 9.64 -1.04
CA TYR A 131 3.57 8.80 -0.56
C TYR A 131 2.38 8.83 -1.52
N ARG A 132 2.11 9.99 -2.13
CA ARG A 132 1.06 10.15 -3.16
C ARG A 132 1.39 9.38 -4.44
N ARG A 133 2.66 9.36 -4.86
CA ARG A 133 3.11 8.44 -5.92
C ARG A 133 2.94 6.97 -5.53
N ALA A 134 3.26 6.59 -4.29
CA ALA A 134 3.08 5.21 -3.85
C ALA A 134 1.61 4.78 -3.85
N PHE A 135 0.68 5.70 -3.59
CA PHE A 135 -0.75 5.48 -3.77
C PHE A 135 -1.10 5.19 -5.24
N LEU A 136 -0.67 6.03 -6.19
CA LEU A 136 -0.89 5.75 -7.62
C LEU A 136 -0.21 4.45 -8.09
N ASP A 137 1.03 4.21 -7.65
CA ASP A 137 1.82 3.04 -8.03
C ASP A 137 1.14 1.73 -7.58
N TRP A 138 0.44 1.72 -6.44
CA TRP A 138 -0.38 0.58 -6.01
C TRP A 138 -1.51 0.29 -7.00
N GLY A 139 -2.19 1.34 -7.46
CA GLY A 139 -3.27 1.23 -8.43
C GLY A 139 -2.79 0.72 -9.77
N CYS A 140 -1.75 1.34 -10.31
CA CYS A 140 -1.14 0.91 -11.56
C CYS A 140 -0.60 -0.53 -11.46
N PHE A 141 -0.01 -0.91 -10.33
CA PHE A 141 0.48 -2.28 -10.11
C PHE A 141 -0.61 -3.34 -10.25
N HIS A 142 -1.84 -3.05 -9.80
CA HIS A 142 -2.92 -4.02 -9.85
C HIS A 142 -3.77 -3.96 -11.12
N ASN A 143 -3.73 -2.84 -11.84
CA ASN A 143 -4.50 -2.64 -13.07
C ASN A 143 -3.66 -2.92 -14.34
N GLU A 144 -2.33 -2.76 -14.28
CA GLU A 144 -1.46 -2.81 -15.44
C GLU A 144 -0.38 -3.90 -15.28
N ALA A 145 -0.50 -5.00 -16.02
CA ALA A 145 0.38 -6.17 -15.90
C ALA A 145 1.88 -5.84 -16.09
N GLY A 146 2.19 -4.85 -16.94
CA GLY A 146 3.57 -4.43 -17.23
C GLY A 146 4.17 -3.43 -16.22
N PHE A 147 3.35 -2.85 -15.35
CA PHE A 147 3.75 -1.70 -14.54
C PHE A 147 4.92 -2.01 -13.61
N PHE A 148 4.86 -3.13 -12.88
CA PHE A 148 5.90 -3.48 -11.91
C PHE A 148 7.28 -3.63 -12.57
N THR A 149 7.34 -4.31 -13.71
CA THR A 149 8.58 -4.55 -14.45
C THR A 149 9.16 -3.24 -14.97
N ALA A 150 8.32 -2.39 -15.57
CA ALA A 150 8.74 -1.08 -16.03
C ALA A 150 9.22 -0.18 -14.87
N TRP A 151 8.47 -0.14 -13.78
CA TRP A 151 8.79 0.66 -12.57
C TRP A 151 10.11 0.23 -11.93
N SER A 152 10.35 -1.07 -11.83
CA SER A 152 11.60 -1.64 -11.31
C SER A 152 12.80 -1.27 -12.21
N ASN A 153 12.63 -1.40 -13.53
CA ASN A 153 13.64 -1.01 -14.51
C ASN A 153 13.91 0.50 -14.48
N LEU A 154 12.88 1.34 -14.43
CA LEU A 154 13.02 2.79 -14.29
C LEU A 154 13.86 3.15 -13.06
N LYS A 155 13.55 2.57 -11.90
CA LYS A 155 14.27 2.83 -10.65
C LYS A 155 15.75 2.42 -10.75
N ARG A 156 16.03 1.28 -11.38
CA ARG A 156 17.39 0.79 -11.63
C ARG A 156 18.16 1.71 -12.58
N LEU A 157 17.55 2.08 -13.70
CA LEU A 157 18.16 2.98 -14.70
C LEU A 157 18.40 4.38 -14.14
N LEU A 158 17.47 4.95 -13.38
CA LEU A 158 17.69 6.22 -12.69
C LEU A 158 18.88 6.17 -11.73
N LYS A 159 19.05 5.07 -10.99
CA LYS A 159 20.22 4.89 -10.12
C LYS A 159 21.51 4.83 -10.93
N GLN A 160 21.52 4.12 -12.05
CA GLN A 160 22.69 4.00 -12.94
C GLN A 160 23.01 5.34 -13.61
N ARG A 161 22.01 6.05 -14.15
CA ARG A 161 22.15 7.40 -14.71
C ARG A 161 22.70 8.38 -13.66
N ASN A 162 22.17 8.37 -12.44
CA ASN A 162 22.68 9.22 -11.35
C ASN A 162 24.12 8.90 -10.96
N ALA A 163 24.55 7.63 -11.05
CA ALA A 163 25.95 7.28 -10.87
C ALA A 163 26.82 7.78 -12.03
N ALA A 164 26.35 7.64 -13.27
CA ALA A 164 27.03 8.13 -14.47
C ALA A 164 27.18 9.65 -14.48
N LEU A 165 26.18 10.40 -14.00
CA LEU A 165 26.21 11.87 -13.87
C LEU A 165 27.46 12.39 -13.13
N ARG A 166 28.05 11.58 -12.23
CA ARG A 166 29.25 11.96 -11.46
C ARG A 166 30.56 11.86 -12.25
N GLN A 167 30.54 11.16 -13.40
CA GLN A 167 31.74 10.79 -14.16
C GLN A 167 31.78 11.43 -15.55
N VAL A 168 30.62 11.79 -16.09
CA VAL A 168 30.49 12.36 -17.44
C VAL A 168 30.83 13.84 -17.46
N SER A 169 31.40 14.30 -18.56
CA SER A 169 31.68 15.72 -18.84
C SER A 169 30.82 16.29 -19.95
N ARG A 170 30.19 15.44 -20.78
CA ARG A 170 29.31 15.83 -21.90
C ARG A 170 28.04 14.99 -21.93
N TYR A 171 26.95 15.56 -22.45
CA TYR A 171 25.64 14.92 -22.46
C TYR A 171 25.61 13.63 -23.29
N GLU A 172 26.38 13.54 -24.38
CA GLU A 172 26.43 12.37 -25.26
C GLU A 172 26.80 11.08 -24.52
N GLN A 173 27.57 11.21 -23.44
CA GLN A 173 27.96 10.08 -22.61
C GLN A 173 26.77 9.49 -21.84
N LEU A 174 25.69 10.25 -21.59
CA LEU A 174 24.47 9.75 -20.92
C LEU A 174 23.44 9.14 -21.88
N ARG A 175 23.55 9.38 -23.19
CA ARG A 175 22.59 8.91 -24.20
C ARG A 175 22.27 7.41 -24.12
N PRO A 176 23.22 6.49 -23.81
CA PRO A 176 22.90 5.07 -23.66
C PRO A 176 21.87 4.80 -22.55
N TRP A 177 21.93 5.53 -21.44
CA TRP A 177 20.95 5.42 -20.36
C TRP A 177 19.64 6.11 -20.72
N ASP A 178 19.70 7.30 -21.33
CA ASP A 178 18.52 8.07 -21.68
C ASP A 178 17.65 7.32 -22.70
N LYS A 179 18.26 6.62 -23.68
CA LYS A 179 17.57 5.77 -24.67
C LYS A 179 16.68 4.70 -24.04
N GLU A 180 17.12 4.09 -22.94
CA GLU A 180 16.36 3.08 -22.19
C GLU A 180 15.38 3.73 -21.19
N LEU A 181 15.78 4.86 -20.59
CA LEU A 181 15.02 5.53 -19.55
C LEU A 181 13.75 6.20 -20.08
N ILE A 182 13.84 6.88 -21.22
CA ILE A 182 12.75 7.69 -21.80
C ILE A 182 11.48 6.87 -22.03
N PRO A 183 11.48 5.74 -22.78
CA PRO A 183 10.25 4.99 -23.04
C PRO A 183 9.61 4.46 -21.75
N LEU A 184 10.41 4.05 -20.76
CA LEU A 184 9.91 3.63 -19.46
C LEU A 184 9.29 4.80 -18.68
N ALA A 185 9.90 5.98 -18.77
CA ALA A 185 9.44 7.16 -18.07
C ALA A 185 8.10 7.66 -18.62
N GLU A 186 7.96 7.68 -19.93
CA GLU A 186 6.71 8.01 -20.61
C GLU A 186 5.62 7.00 -20.27
N GLN A 187 5.89 5.71 -20.44
CA GLN A 187 4.90 4.66 -20.17
C GLN A 187 4.38 4.68 -18.73
N ILE A 188 5.27 4.84 -17.73
CA ILE A 188 4.87 4.94 -16.32
C ILE A 188 4.02 6.18 -16.07
N SER A 189 4.32 7.28 -16.75
CA SER A 189 3.56 8.52 -16.58
C SER A 189 2.20 8.45 -17.27
N THR A 190 2.10 7.77 -18.41
CA THR A 190 0.84 7.45 -19.10
C THR A 190 -0.06 6.61 -18.19
N TRP A 191 0.43 5.47 -17.69
CA TRP A 191 -0.36 4.63 -16.79
C TRP A 191 -0.84 5.36 -15.54
N ARG A 192 0.02 6.20 -14.93
CA ARG A 192 -0.38 7.01 -13.77
C ARG A 192 -1.44 8.05 -14.10
N ALA A 193 -1.35 8.68 -15.28
CA ALA A 193 -2.34 9.65 -15.73
C ALA A 193 -3.69 8.97 -16.02
N GLU A 194 -3.67 7.86 -16.74
CA GLU A 194 -4.85 7.04 -17.07
C GLU A 194 -5.53 6.53 -15.79
N TYR A 195 -4.76 5.90 -14.89
CA TYR A 195 -5.29 5.43 -13.61
C TYR A 195 -5.86 6.58 -12.77
N SER A 196 -5.13 7.70 -12.67
CA SER A 196 -5.59 8.88 -11.92
C SER A 196 -6.88 9.44 -12.49
N SER A 197 -7.07 9.40 -13.81
CA SER A 197 -8.30 9.85 -14.47
C SER A 197 -9.44 8.87 -14.24
N ALA A 198 -9.18 7.57 -14.32
CA ALA A 198 -10.18 6.52 -14.21
C ALA A 198 -10.82 6.46 -12.81
N ILE A 199 -10.02 6.67 -11.76
CA ILE A 199 -10.49 6.63 -10.36
C ILE A 199 -10.96 7.99 -9.82
N ALA A 200 -10.81 9.08 -10.58
CA ALA A 200 -11.09 10.44 -10.10
C ALA A 200 -12.52 10.59 -9.54
N GLN A 201 -13.51 10.04 -10.24
CA GLN A 201 -14.91 10.12 -9.83
C GLN A 201 -15.18 9.26 -8.59
N ASP A 202 -14.70 8.02 -8.54
CA ASP A 202 -14.86 7.14 -7.36
C ASP A 202 -14.25 7.79 -6.10
N MET A 203 -13.10 8.45 -6.23
CA MET A 203 -12.50 9.22 -5.12
C MET A 203 -13.37 10.41 -4.73
N ALA A 204 -13.85 11.21 -5.69
CA ALA A 204 -14.69 12.37 -5.40
C ALA A 204 -15.97 11.96 -4.65
N ASP A 205 -16.69 10.97 -5.16
CA ASP A 205 -17.95 10.49 -4.59
C ASP A 205 -17.75 9.90 -3.18
N THR A 206 -16.67 9.13 -3.00
CA THR A 206 -16.36 8.54 -1.70
C THR A 206 -15.94 9.61 -0.71
N CYS A 207 -15.03 10.50 -1.09
CA CYS A 207 -14.56 11.55 -0.19
C CYS A 207 -15.69 12.54 0.18
N GLN A 208 -16.61 12.85 -0.73
CA GLN A 208 -17.78 13.70 -0.45
C GLN A 208 -18.67 13.09 0.66
N GLN A 209 -18.78 11.77 0.75
CA GLN A 209 -19.53 11.14 1.84
C GLN A 209 -18.83 11.29 3.20
N PHE A 210 -17.49 11.21 3.22
CA PHE A 210 -16.69 11.34 4.45
C PHE A 210 -16.40 12.78 4.87
N LEU A 211 -16.41 13.73 3.92
CA LEU A 211 -16.06 15.14 4.10
C LEU A 211 -17.03 16.01 3.28
N PRO A 212 -18.34 15.99 3.59
CA PRO A 212 -19.37 16.67 2.80
C PRO A 212 -19.21 18.20 2.76
N GLU A 213 -18.44 18.76 3.69
CA GLU A 213 -18.20 20.19 3.80
C GLU A 213 -17.13 20.74 2.84
N PHE A 214 -16.39 19.88 2.13
CA PHE A 214 -15.31 20.30 1.22
C PHE A 214 -15.54 19.83 -0.22
N SER A 215 -15.16 20.67 -1.19
CA SER A 215 -15.04 20.27 -2.59
C SER A 215 -13.61 19.79 -2.88
N LEU A 216 -13.46 18.50 -3.17
CA LEU A 216 -12.16 17.89 -3.40
C LEU A 216 -11.84 17.77 -4.89
N THR A 217 -10.61 18.14 -5.26
CA THR A 217 -10.09 18.00 -6.63
C THR A 217 -8.78 17.24 -6.64
N PHE A 218 -8.60 16.45 -7.70
CA PHE A 218 -7.46 15.55 -7.88
C PHE A 218 -6.76 15.89 -9.19
N SER A 219 -5.43 15.99 -9.16
CA SER A 219 -4.65 16.27 -10.36
C SER A 219 -3.31 15.55 -10.37
N PHE A 220 -2.98 14.94 -11.49
CA PHE A 220 -1.69 14.29 -11.70
C PHE A 220 -0.69 15.23 -12.38
N GLN A 221 0.54 15.25 -11.86
CA GLN A 221 1.69 15.92 -12.44
C GLN A 221 2.76 14.90 -12.74
N ARG A 222 3.19 14.77 -13.99
CA ARG A 222 4.17 13.75 -14.41
C ARG A 222 5.60 13.98 -13.91
N GLY A 223 5.92 15.18 -13.41
CA GLY A 223 7.25 15.52 -12.87
C GLY A 223 8.18 16.23 -13.86
N TRP A 224 7.65 16.59 -15.03
CA TRP A 224 8.24 17.51 -16.01
C TRP A 224 7.11 18.21 -16.78
N GLU A 225 7.46 19.25 -17.54
CA GLU A 225 6.53 20.05 -18.33
C GLU A 225 5.71 19.18 -19.30
N LYS A 226 4.39 19.41 -19.40
CA LYS A 226 3.43 18.52 -20.07
C LYS A 226 3.61 18.45 -21.59
N GLU A 227 4.05 19.54 -22.21
CA GLU A 227 4.14 19.68 -23.68
C GLU A 227 5.55 19.45 -24.22
N THR A 228 6.50 19.15 -23.34
CA THR A 228 7.91 19.00 -23.69
C THR A 228 8.30 17.53 -23.76
N ASP A 229 9.02 17.15 -24.82
CA ASP A 229 9.63 15.83 -24.95
C ASP A 229 10.57 15.58 -23.77
N TYR A 230 10.52 14.37 -23.19
CA TYR A 230 11.35 14.08 -22.03
C TYR A 230 12.85 14.06 -22.38
N ALA A 231 13.23 13.68 -23.60
CA ALA A 231 14.60 13.77 -24.09
C ALA A 231 15.14 15.20 -24.03
N ASP A 232 14.36 16.17 -24.53
CA ASP A 232 14.71 17.60 -24.50
C ASP A 232 14.89 18.09 -23.06
N VAL A 233 14.02 17.64 -22.14
CA VAL A 233 14.13 17.99 -20.71
C VAL A 233 15.44 17.45 -20.13
N LEU A 234 15.83 16.21 -20.45
CA LEU A 234 17.06 15.58 -19.95
C LEU A 234 18.31 16.27 -20.50
N GLU A 235 18.34 16.62 -21.78
CA GLU A 235 19.46 17.32 -22.42
C GLU A 235 19.61 18.74 -21.87
N ARG A 236 18.52 19.52 -21.81
CA ARG A 236 18.54 20.89 -21.26
C ARG A 236 18.92 20.92 -19.78
N SER A 237 18.59 19.88 -19.03
CA SER A 237 18.89 19.78 -17.59
C SER A 237 20.28 19.23 -17.29
N PHE A 238 21.04 18.80 -18.31
CA PHE A 238 22.30 18.06 -18.13
C PHE A 238 23.28 18.74 -17.17
N GLU A 239 23.61 20.01 -17.40
CA GLU A 239 24.60 20.72 -16.56
C GLU A 239 24.14 20.82 -15.11
N ARG A 240 22.84 21.07 -14.90
CA ARG A 240 22.25 21.13 -13.57
C ARG A 240 22.28 19.77 -12.87
N ASP A 241 21.81 18.73 -13.57
CA ASP A 241 21.78 17.35 -13.08
C ASP A 241 23.20 16.86 -12.73
N ARG A 242 24.20 17.23 -13.52
CA ARG A 242 25.61 16.89 -13.31
C ARG A 242 26.14 17.53 -12.03
N MET A 243 25.90 18.83 -11.83
CA MET A 243 26.30 19.54 -10.60
C MET A 243 25.63 18.96 -9.36
N LEU A 244 24.36 18.57 -9.47
CA LEU A 244 23.58 18.02 -8.35
C LEU A 244 23.81 16.52 -8.14
N THR A 245 24.40 15.82 -9.11
CA THR A 245 24.62 14.37 -9.14
C THR A 245 23.33 13.52 -9.06
N TYR A 246 22.20 14.10 -9.45
CA TYR A 246 20.92 13.40 -9.56
C TYR A 246 20.06 13.97 -10.68
N THR A 247 19.20 13.13 -11.24
CA THR A 247 18.25 13.49 -12.29
C THR A 247 17.12 14.35 -11.73
N ALA A 248 17.00 15.61 -12.13
CA ALA A 248 16.08 16.57 -11.54
C ALA A 248 14.62 16.42 -11.99
N HIS A 249 14.38 15.82 -13.16
CA HIS A 249 13.06 15.74 -13.80
C HIS A 249 12.71 14.30 -14.20
N GLY A 250 11.44 13.94 -14.12
CA GLY A 250 10.95 12.62 -14.52
C GLY A 250 9.88 12.04 -13.59
N PRO A 251 9.46 10.78 -13.82
CA PRO A 251 8.36 10.16 -13.08
C PRO A 251 8.64 9.98 -11.58
N HIS A 252 9.91 9.95 -11.15
CA HIS A 252 10.30 9.95 -9.74
C HIS A 252 10.02 11.28 -9.04
N LYS A 253 9.74 12.34 -9.80
CA LYS A 253 9.32 13.66 -9.33
C LYS A 253 7.84 13.94 -9.55
N ALA A 254 7.10 12.99 -10.13
CA ALA A 254 5.66 13.09 -10.31
C ALA A 254 4.94 13.35 -8.98
N ASP A 255 3.77 13.95 -9.03
CA ASP A 255 2.95 14.19 -7.84
C ASP A 255 1.48 14.00 -8.18
N PHE A 256 0.72 13.51 -7.21
CA PHE A 256 -0.73 13.43 -7.29
C PHE A 256 -1.27 14.42 -6.27
N ARG A 257 -1.70 15.58 -6.74
CA ARG A 257 -2.12 16.69 -5.89
C ARG A 257 -3.60 16.55 -5.56
N ILE A 258 -3.89 16.72 -4.28
CA ILE A 258 -5.24 16.70 -3.73
C ILE A 258 -5.49 18.07 -3.12
N ARG A 259 -6.60 18.70 -3.48
CA ARG A 259 -6.96 20.03 -2.99
C ARG A 259 -8.38 20.03 -2.43
N ALA A 260 -8.57 20.73 -1.32
CA ALA A 260 -9.88 21.06 -0.77
C ALA A 260 -10.15 22.55 -1.04
N ASP A 261 -11.26 22.86 -1.69
CA ASP A 261 -11.68 24.23 -2.02
C ASP A 261 -10.59 25.05 -2.73
N GLY A 262 -9.81 24.39 -3.58
CA GLY A 262 -8.74 24.99 -4.37
C GLY A 262 -7.37 25.09 -3.69
N ALA A 263 -7.27 24.84 -2.38
CA ALA A 263 -6.03 24.85 -1.60
C ALA A 263 -5.52 23.42 -1.29
N PRO A 264 -4.21 23.22 -1.04
CA PRO A 264 -3.69 21.91 -0.63
C PRO A 264 -4.40 21.39 0.62
N VAL A 265 -4.76 20.10 0.64
CA VAL A 265 -5.51 19.51 1.76
C VAL A 265 -4.78 19.61 3.09
N GLU A 266 -3.44 19.61 3.08
CA GLU A 266 -2.60 19.79 4.25
C GLU A 266 -2.73 21.16 4.92
N ASP A 267 -3.13 22.19 4.16
CA ASP A 267 -3.28 23.56 4.64
C ASP A 267 -4.73 23.86 5.07
N THR A 268 -5.70 23.11 4.56
CA THR A 268 -7.13 23.34 4.76
C THR A 268 -7.75 22.41 5.79
N LEU A 269 -7.38 21.13 5.78
CA LEU A 269 -8.04 20.09 6.59
C LEU A 269 -7.37 19.93 7.95
N SER A 270 -8.18 19.75 9.00
CA SER A 270 -7.68 19.34 10.32
C SER A 270 -7.07 17.94 10.26
N ARG A 271 -6.29 17.57 11.29
CA ARG A 271 -5.71 16.21 11.40
C ARG A 271 -6.75 15.10 11.35
N GLY A 272 -7.92 15.29 11.98
CA GLY A 272 -9.03 14.34 11.93
C GLY A 272 -9.61 14.22 10.51
N GLN A 273 -9.80 15.35 9.82
CA GLN A 273 -10.28 15.35 8.45
C GLN A 273 -9.28 14.75 7.46
N LEU A 274 -7.97 14.95 7.65
CA LEU A 274 -6.93 14.27 6.86
C LEU A 274 -6.96 12.75 7.05
N LYS A 275 -7.22 12.27 8.27
CA LYS A 275 -7.40 10.83 8.57
C LYS A 275 -8.63 10.27 7.83
N LEU A 276 -9.76 10.98 7.87
CA LEU A 276 -10.96 10.62 7.12
C LEU A 276 -10.73 10.62 5.61
N LEU A 277 -10.06 11.63 5.07
CA LEU A 277 -9.71 11.70 3.65
C LEU A 277 -8.84 10.51 3.24
N MET A 278 -7.82 10.17 4.03
CA MET A 278 -6.99 9.00 3.78
C MET A 278 -7.80 7.71 3.74
N CYS A 279 -8.71 7.52 4.71
CA CYS A 279 -9.61 6.37 4.76
C CYS A 279 -10.47 6.29 3.49
N ALA A 280 -11.11 7.41 3.11
CA ALA A 280 -11.94 7.50 1.91
C ALA A 280 -11.16 7.18 0.63
N LEU A 281 -9.92 7.69 0.49
CA LEU A 281 -9.07 7.39 -0.66
C LEU A 281 -8.70 5.91 -0.74
N ARG A 282 -8.37 5.29 0.39
CA ARG A 282 -8.04 3.85 0.46
C ARG A 282 -9.24 2.97 0.15
N LEU A 283 -10.41 3.36 0.64
CA LEU A 283 -11.67 2.69 0.35
C LEU A 283 -12.00 2.76 -1.15
N ALA A 284 -12.00 3.97 -1.72
CA ALA A 284 -12.21 4.18 -3.16
C ALA A 284 -11.22 3.37 -4.01
N GLN A 285 -9.96 3.27 -3.58
CA GLN A 285 -8.93 2.50 -4.27
C GLN A 285 -9.23 0.99 -4.31
N GLY A 286 -9.67 0.41 -3.20
CA GLY A 286 -10.02 -1.01 -3.15
C GLY A 286 -11.35 -1.33 -3.84
N GLU A 287 -12.33 -0.42 -3.77
CA GLU A 287 -13.60 -0.53 -4.50
C GLU A 287 -13.38 -0.45 -6.02
N PHE A 288 -12.56 0.50 -6.48
CA PHE A 288 -12.16 0.61 -7.88
C PHE A 288 -11.50 -0.67 -8.39
N LEU A 289 -10.55 -1.24 -7.64
CA LEU A 289 -9.94 -2.53 -7.98
C LEU A 289 -11.00 -3.64 -8.14
N THR A 290 -11.94 -3.70 -7.21
CA THR A 290 -13.01 -4.71 -7.22
C THR A 290 -13.90 -4.54 -8.45
N ARG A 291 -14.24 -3.30 -8.80
CA ARG A 291 -15.06 -2.96 -9.98
C ARG A 291 -14.37 -3.31 -11.29
N GLU A 292 -13.08 -2.97 -11.43
CA GLU A 292 -12.33 -3.17 -12.68
C GLU A 292 -11.91 -4.62 -12.93
N SER A 293 -11.58 -5.37 -11.88
CA SER A 293 -10.97 -6.70 -12.02
C SER A 293 -11.78 -7.85 -11.43
N GLY A 294 -12.87 -7.57 -10.70
CA GLY A 294 -13.59 -8.56 -9.89
C GLY A 294 -12.82 -9.04 -8.66
N ARG A 295 -11.54 -8.66 -8.50
CA ARG A 295 -10.70 -9.07 -7.37
C ARG A 295 -11.01 -8.20 -6.16
N ARG A 296 -11.33 -8.85 -5.05
CA ARG A 296 -11.60 -8.17 -3.78
C ARG A 296 -10.31 -7.81 -3.06
N CYS A 297 -10.32 -6.63 -2.44
CA CYS A 297 -9.22 -6.16 -1.61
C CYS A 297 -9.36 -6.69 -0.17
N LEU A 298 -8.23 -6.88 0.49
CA LEU A 298 -8.14 -7.16 1.93
C LEU A 298 -7.92 -5.83 2.67
N TYR A 299 -8.76 -5.51 3.65
CA TYR A 299 -8.61 -4.27 4.43
C TYR A 299 -7.99 -4.56 5.79
N LEU A 300 -6.92 -3.86 6.12
CA LEU A 300 -6.26 -3.90 7.42
C LEU A 300 -6.45 -2.54 8.10
N ILE A 301 -7.20 -2.52 9.19
CA ILE A 301 -7.57 -1.30 9.93
C ILE A 301 -6.95 -1.41 11.33
N ASP A 302 -5.87 -0.67 11.56
CA ASP A 302 -5.12 -0.74 12.81
C ASP A 302 -5.46 0.45 13.72
N ASP A 303 -6.08 0.20 14.88
CA ASP A 303 -6.44 1.19 15.93
C ASP A 303 -7.18 2.45 15.42
N PHE A 304 -7.68 2.42 14.18
CA PHE A 304 -8.29 3.57 13.50
C PHE A 304 -9.79 3.66 13.76
N ALA A 305 -10.48 2.52 13.86
CA ALA A 305 -11.93 2.49 14.06
C ALA A 305 -12.35 3.20 15.36
N SER A 306 -11.55 3.11 16.42
CA SER A 306 -11.79 3.80 17.70
C SER A 306 -11.57 5.31 17.65
N GLU A 307 -10.95 5.85 16.60
CA GLU A 307 -10.77 7.30 16.43
C GLU A 307 -11.93 7.96 15.67
N LEU A 308 -12.87 7.17 15.14
CA LEU A 308 -14.03 7.65 14.40
C LEU A 308 -15.23 7.83 15.34
N ASP A 309 -16.01 8.89 15.10
CA ASP A 309 -17.35 8.98 15.65
C ASP A 309 -18.27 7.88 15.09
N ASP A 310 -19.39 7.64 15.77
CA ASP A 310 -20.31 6.53 15.45
C ASP A 310 -20.87 6.62 14.04
N ALA A 311 -21.14 7.83 13.54
CA ALA A 311 -21.69 8.03 12.20
C ALA A 311 -20.65 7.66 11.12
N ARG A 312 -19.39 8.10 11.30
CA ARG A 312 -18.28 7.79 10.38
C ARG A 312 -17.88 6.32 10.45
N ARG A 313 -17.88 5.72 11.63
CA ARG A 313 -17.61 4.28 11.82
C ARG A 313 -18.69 3.43 11.15
N GLY A 314 -19.96 3.80 11.30
CA GLY A 314 -21.08 3.15 10.61
C GLY A 314 -21.00 3.27 9.08
N LEU A 315 -20.64 4.46 8.57
CA LEU A 315 -20.40 4.66 7.14
C LEU A 315 -19.26 3.76 6.63
N LEU A 316 -18.13 3.72 7.33
CA LEU A 316 -17.00 2.85 6.95
C LEU A 316 -17.40 1.37 6.95
N ALA A 317 -18.08 0.91 8.01
CA ALA A 317 -18.54 -0.48 8.12
C ALA A 317 -19.50 -0.86 7.00
N SER A 318 -20.50 -0.01 6.71
CA SER A 318 -21.48 -0.27 5.64
C SER A 318 -20.84 -0.34 4.26
N ARG A 319 -19.89 0.54 3.95
CA ARG A 319 -19.14 0.51 2.69
C ARG A 319 -18.31 -0.77 2.57
N LEU A 320 -17.53 -1.10 3.60
CA LEU A 320 -16.73 -2.32 3.62
C LEU A 320 -17.58 -3.59 3.46
N LYS A 321 -18.73 -3.67 4.14
CA LYS A 321 -19.70 -4.77 3.97
C LYS A 321 -20.22 -4.87 2.53
N THR A 322 -20.51 -3.74 1.89
CA THR A 322 -20.99 -3.68 0.50
C THR A 322 -19.95 -4.25 -0.48
N THR A 323 -18.65 -4.05 -0.22
CA THR A 323 -17.59 -4.62 -1.07
C THR A 323 -17.44 -6.14 -0.95
N GLN A 324 -18.08 -6.76 0.06
CA GLN A 324 -17.89 -8.17 0.43
C GLN A 324 -16.41 -8.55 0.60
N SER A 325 -15.60 -7.58 1.02
CA SER A 325 -14.17 -7.75 1.25
C SER A 325 -13.92 -8.36 2.62
N GLN A 326 -12.80 -9.05 2.74
CA GLN A 326 -12.33 -9.50 4.05
C GLN A 326 -11.63 -8.35 4.76
N VAL A 327 -12.00 -8.11 6.01
CA VAL A 327 -11.57 -6.95 6.81
C VAL A 327 -10.96 -7.45 8.11
N PHE A 328 -9.84 -6.87 8.50
CA PHE A 328 -9.21 -7.08 9.79
C PHE A 328 -9.17 -5.76 10.54
N VAL A 329 -9.70 -5.73 11.76
CA VAL A 329 -9.78 -4.52 12.58
C VAL A 329 -9.15 -4.78 13.93
N SER A 330 -8.18 -3.97 14.35
CA SER A 330 -7.69 -3.97 15.73
C SER A 330 -8.44 -2.95 16.58
N ALA A 331 -8.73 -3.31 17.82
CA ALA A 331 -9.39 -2.44 18.80
C ALA A 331 -8.97 -2.78 20.24
N ILE A 332 -9.13 -1.83 21.15
CA ILE A 332 -8.78 -2.01 22.57
C ILE A 332 -9.76 -2.97 23.27
N SER A 333 -11.03 -2.95 22.88
CA SER A 333 -12.09 -3.81 23.40
C SER A 333 -13.15 -4.09 22.33
N ALA A 334 -13.97 -5.12 22.55
CA ALA A 334 -15.07 -5.50 21.65
C ALA A 334 -16.11 -4.38 21.48
N GLU A 335 -16.38 -3.60 22.54
CA GLU A 335 -17.38 -2.53 22.55
C GLU A 335 -17.11 -1.45 21.48
N HIS A 336 -15.84 -1.21 21.13
CA HIS A 336 -15.46 -0.19 20.14
C HIS A 336 -15.73 -0.58 18.69
N VAL A 337 -16.04 -1.85 18.42
CA VAL A 337 -16.18 -2.39 17.05
C VAL A 337 -17.44 -3.24 16.88
N ILE A 338 -18.28 -3.31 17.92
CA ILE A 338 -19.44 -4.19 17.93
C ILE A 338 -20.48 -3.81 16.88
N ASP A 339 -20.59 -2.52 16.57
CA ASP A 339 -21.45 -1.97 15.52
C ASP A 339 -20.97 -2.32 14.10
N MET A 340 -19.71 -2.68 13.94
CA MET A 340 -19.15 -3.17 12.68
C MET A 340 -19.41 -4.67 12.48
N SER A 341 -19.65 -5.43 13.55
CA SER A 341 -19.81 -6.88 13.52
C SER A 341 -21.12 -7.33 12.83
N ASP A 342 -21.12 -8.57 12.36
CA ASP A 342 -22.28 -9.32 11.85
C ASP A 342 -22.14 -10.82 12.17
N GLU A 343 -23.09 -11.63 11.72
CA GLU A 343 -23.12 -13.10 11.97
C GLU A 343 -21.94 -13.86 11.35
N ASN A 344 -21.34 -13.32 10.29
CA ASN A 344 -20.20 -13.93 9.61
C ASN A 344 -18.88 -13.42 10.18
N SER A 345 -18.91 -12.53 11.17
CA SER A 345 -17.72 -11.94 11.76
C SER A 345 -17.05 -12.89 12.75
N LYS A 346 -15.74 -12.76 12.90
CA LYS A 346 -14.96 -13.50 13.89
C LYS A 346 -14.22 -12.55 14.81
N MET A 347 -14.17 -12.86 16.09
CA MET A 347 -13.45 -12.06 17.08
C MET A 347 -12.30 -12.90 17.66
N PHE A 348 -11.17 -12.26 17.90
CA PHE A 348 -10.01 -12.87 18.52
C PHE A 348 -9.53 -12.00 19.66
N THR A 349 -9.34 -12.61 20.82
CA THR A 349 -8.69 -11.97 21.96
C THR A 349 -7.18 -12.10 21.82
N VAL A 350 -6.48 -10.98 21.97
CA VAL A 350 -5.02 -10.90 21.87
C VAL A 350 -4.43 -10.46 23.20
N GLU A 351 -3.64 -11.32 23.82
CA GLU A 351 -2.95 -11.05 25.08
C GLU A 351 -1.48 -11.51 25.01
N LYS A 352 -0.54 -10.57 25.18
CA LYS A 352 0.91 -10.84 25.23
C LYS A 352 1.41 -11.75 24.09
N GLY A 353 0.93 -11.52 22.87
CA GLY A 353 1.30 -12.27 21.67
C GLY A 353 0.60 -13.62 21.50
N LYS A 354 -0.29 -14.01 22.42
CA LYS A 354 -1.20 -15.14 22.27
C LYS A 354 -2.52 -14.65 21.68
N ILE A 355 -3.07 -15.44 20.75
CA ILE A 355 -4.32 -15.14 20.07
C ILE A 355 -5.26 -16.32 20.30
N THR A 356 -6.44 -16.04 20.84
CA THR A 356 -7.50 -17.01 21.08
C THR A 356 -8.79 -16.54 20.41
N ASP A 357 -9.57 -17.49 19.89
CA ASP A 357 -10.91 -17.26 19.35
C ASP A 357 -11.91 -17.01 20.49
#